data_AF-A0A7L8AI98-F1
#
_entry.id   AF-A0A7L8AI98-F1
#
_cell.length_a   1.000
_cell.length_b   1.000
_cell.length_c   1.000
_cell.angle_alpha   90.00
_cell.angle_beta   90.00
_cell.angle_gamma   90.00
#
_symmetry.space_group_name_H-M   'P 1'
#
loop_
_entity.id
_entity.type
_entity.pdbx_description
1 polymer ?
#
loop_
_entity_poly.entity_id
_entity_poly.type
_entity_poly.pdbx_seq_one_letter_code
_entity_poly.pdbx_strand_id
1 'polypeptide(L)'
;MKALGYIFIFYIGFYFYRLAENHKKNKWLFGFLGIAIYFLSLLIYPLYLRFFNVEDIDEYSLTLVSFKSFAIGFICILISFQLLNFFWNRKKKTNKKEIEKIGK
;
A
#
# COMPACT_ATOMS: atom_id res chain seq x y z
N MET A 1 -16.52 -2.57 -17.96
CA MET A 1 -15.60 -3.26 -17.03
C MET A 1 -14.29 -2.51 -16.77
N LYS A 2 -13.66 -1.82 -17.73
CA LYS A 2 -12.39 -1.08 -17.52
C LYS A 2 -12.50 0.11 -16.55
N ALA A 3 -13.64 0.81 -16.53
CA ALA A 3 -13.86 1.98 -15.67
C ALA A 3 -13.76 1.68 -14.17
N LEU A 4 -14.20 0.49 -13.73
CA LEU A 4 -14.17 0.09 -12.32
C LEU A 4 -12.73 0.00 -11.78
N GLY A 5 -11.79 -0.48 -12.59
CA GLY A 5 -10.38 -0.54 -12.21
C GLY A 5 -9.76 0.84 -12.02
N TYR A 6 -10.06 1.79 -12.91
CA TYR A 6 -9.58 3.17 -12.78
C TYR A 6 -10.15 3.86 -11.55
N ILE A 7 -11.45 3.67 -11.27
CA ILE A 7 -12.10 4.19 -10.06
C ILE A 7 -11.41 3.61 -8.82
N PHE A 8 -11.15 2.31 -8.80
CA PHE A 8 -10.46 1.64 -7.69
C PHE A 8 -9.05 2.21 -7.44
N ILE A 9 -8.24 2.36 -8.49
CA ILE A 9 -6.89 2.94 -8.38
C ILE A 9 -6.94 4.40 -7.92
N PHE A 10 -7.91 5.17 -8.43
CA PHE A 10 -8.14 6.54 -7.97
C PHE A 10 -8.41 6.59 -6.47
N TYR A 11 -9.27 5.71 -5.95
CA TYR A 11 -9.54 5.63 -4.51
C TYR A 11 -8.29 5.26 -3.72
N ILE A 12 -7.48 4.30 -4.17
CA ILE A 12 -6.22 3.96 -3.50
C ILE A 12 -5.33 5.19 -3.35
N GLY A 13 -5.08 5.91 -4.45
CA GLY A 13 -4.29 7.15 -4.42
C GLY A 13 -4.91 8.21 -3.51
N PHE A 14 -6.23 8.40 -3.59
CA PHE A 14 -6.97 9.36 -2.77
C PHE A 14 -6.87 9.05 -1.26
N TYR A 15 -6.95 7.79 -0.86
CA TYR A 15 -6.79 7.40 0.55
C TYR A 15 -5.39 7.72 1.07
N PHE A 16 -4.34 7.43 0.30
CA PHE A 16 -2.96 7.77 0.69
C PHE A 16 -2.72 9.29 0.71
N TYR A 17 -3.29 10.00 -0.25
CA TYR A 17 -3.28 11.46 -0.30
C TYR A 17 -3.87 12.05 1.00
N ARG A 18 -5.07 11.59 1.38
CA ARG A 18 -5.77 12.05 2.58
C ARG A 18 -5.05 11.65 3.87
N LEU A 19 -4.42 10.47 3.89
CA LEU A 19 -3.59 10.06 5.03
C LEU A 19 -2.41 11.02 5.22
N ALA A 20 -1.70 11.35 4.14
CA ALA A 20 -0.59 12.30 4.20
C ALA A 20 -1.04 13.71 4.60
N GLU A 21 -2.19 14.16 4.10
CA GLU A 21 -2.80 15.43 4.48
C GLU A 21 -3.08 15.52 5.98
N ASN A 22 -3.70 14.49 6.56
CA ASN A 22 -4.01 14.43 7.99
C ASN A 22 -2.75 14.49 8.88
N HIS A 23 -1.63 14.01 8.35
CA HIS A 23 -0.33 13.99 9.05
C HIS A 23 0.60 15.13 8.64
N LYS A 24 0.10 16.15 7.93
CA LYS A 24 0.87 17.31 7.43
C LYS A 24 2.12 16.89 6.62
N LYS A 25 2.00 15.84 5.81
CA LYS A 25 3.02 15.35 4.86
C LYS A 25 2.71 15.78 3.43
N ASN A 26 3.65 15.56 2.50
CA ASN A 26 3.47 15.90 1.09
C ASN A 26 2.39 15.01 0.44
N LYS A 27 1.20 15.57 0.25
CA LYS A 27 -0.02 14.84 -0.15
C LYS A 27 0.11 14.19 -1.53
N TRP A 28 0.69 14.91 -2.50
CA TRP A 28 0.86 14.43 -3.87
C TRP A 28 1.81 13.24 -3.95
N LEU A 29 2.96 13.33 -3.28
CA LEU A 29 3.95 12.26 -3.25
C LEU A 29 3.34 10.96 -2.72
N PHE A 30 2.59 11.03 -1.61
CA PHE A 30 1.98 9.85 -1.02
C PHE A 30 0.78 9.33 -1.83
N GLY A 31 0.02 10.20 -2.49
CA GLY A 31 -1.01 9.78 -3.44
C GLY A 31 -0.43 8.92 -4.57
N PHE A 32 0.65 9.38 -5.21
CA PHE A 32 1.37 8.58 -6.21
C PHE A 32 2.03 7.33 -5.63
N LEU A 33 2.55 7.40 -4.40
CA LEU A 33 3.14 6.25 -3.71
C LEU A 33 2.12 5.13 -3.51
N GLY A 34 0.88 5.45 -3.11
CA GLY A 34 -0.18 4.45 -2.95
C GLY A 34 -0.47 3.72 -4.26
N ILE A 35 -0.54 4.46 -5.37
CA ILE A 35 -0.72 3.89 -6.71
C ILE A 35 0.48 3.02 -7.09
N ALA A 36 1.71 3.50 -6.87
CA ALA A 36 2.92 2.74 -7.16
C ALA A 36 3.00 1.44 -6.35
N ILE A 37 2.64 1.48 -5.05
CA ILE A 37 2.59 0.29 -4.19
C ILE A 37 1.60 -0.74 -4.73
N TYR A 38 0.45 -0.31 -5.25
CA TYR A 38 -0.52 -1.22 -5.85
C TYR A 38 0.06 -1.97 -7.06
N PHE A 39 0.69 -1.26 -7.99
CA PHE A 39 1.26 -1.90 -9.18
C PHE A 39 2.46 -2.79 -8.83
N LEU A 40 3.30 -2.38 -7.88
CA LEU A 40 4.41 -3.20 -7.40
C LEU A 40 3.92 -4.46 -6.68
N SER A 41 2.84 -4.35 -5.90
CA SER A 41 2.33 -5.48 -5.13
C SER A 41 1.69 -6.56 -5.99
N LEU A 42 1.16 -6.19 -7.17
CA LEU A 42 0.68 -7.16 -8.16
C LEU A 42 1.80 -8.10 -8.66
N LEU A 43 3.07 -7.66 -8.63
CA LEU A 43 4.21 -8.46 -9.06
C LEU A 43 4.69 -9.46 -8.00
N ILE A 44 4.29 -9.30 -6.74
CA ILE A 44 4.78 -10.13 -5.63
C ILE A 44 4.42 -11.59 -5.84
N TYR A 45 3.16 -11.88 -6.20
CA TYR A 45 2.70 -13.27 -6.32
C TYR A 45 3.29 -14.01 -7.53
N PRO A 46 3.34 -13.43 -8.74
CA PRO A 46 4.05 -14.05 -9.87
C PRO A 46 5.54 -14.27 -9.59
N LEU A 47 6.21 -13.32 -8.93
CA LEU A 47 7.61 -13.49 -8.54
C LEU A 47 7.76 -14.61 -7.52
N TYR A 48 6.88 -14.69 -6.52
CA TYR A 48 6.86 -15.78 -5.56
C TYR A 48 6.74 -17.15 -6.25
N LEU A 49 5.78 -17.31 -7.17
CA LEU A 49 5.66 -18.55 -7.94
C LEU A 49 6.93 -18.86 -8.75
N ARG A 50 7.50 -17.85 -9.41
CA ARG A 50 8.71 -18.02 -10.24
C ARG A 50 9.93 -18.48 -9.45
N PHE A 51 10.13 -18.01 -8.22
CA PHE A 51 11.30 -18.34 -7.41
C PHE A 51 11.13 -19.59 -6.55
N PHE A 52 9.90 -19.87 -6.08
CA PHE A 52 9.65 -20.93 -5.10
C PHE A 52 8.93 -22.16 -5.67
N ASN A 53 8.21 -22.03 -6.79
CA ASN A 53 7.43 -23.13 -7.40
C ASN A 53 7.81 -23.29 -8.88
N VAL A 54 9.08 -23.67 -9.13
CA VAL A 54 9.66 -23.77 -10.48
C VAL A 54 9.05 -24.92 -11.30
N GLU A 55 8.51 -25.95 -10.65
CA GLU A 55 8.10 -27.19 -11.31
C GLU A 55 6.64 -27.21 -11.84
N ASP A 56 5.73 -26.34 -11.35
CA ASP A 56 4.28 -26.44 -11.65
C ASP A 56 3.66 -25.18 -12.27
N ILE A 57 4.46 -24.23 -12.81
CA ILE A 57 3.93 -22.94 -13.30
C ILE A 57 2.88 -23.14 -14.41
N ASP A 58 3.05 -24.17 -15.25
CA ASP A 58 2.13 -24.49 -16.36
C ASP A 58 0.77 -25.05 -15.89
N GLU A 59 0.69 -25.54 -14.65
CA GLU A 59 -0.56 -26.08 -14.08
C GLU A 59 -1.50 -24.96 -13.58
N TYR A 60 -0.95 -23.77 -13.31
CA TYR A 60 -1.75 -22.65 -12.83
C TYR A 60 -2.42 -21.90 -13.97
N SER A 61 -3.75 -21.93 -14.00
CA SER A 61 -4.50 -21.07 -14.90
C SER A 61 -4.20 -19.58 -14.64
N LEU A 62 -4.00 -18.81 -15.72
CA LEU A 62 -3.74 -17.37 -15.67
C LEU A 62 -4.79 -16.62 -14.82
N THR A 63 -6.04 -17.08 -14.85
CA THR A 63 -7.13 -16.52 -14.06
C THR A 63 -6.89 -16.65 -12.56
N LEU A 64 -6.46 -17.84 -12.09
CA LEU A 64 -6.16 -18.06 -10.67
C LEU A 64 -4.97 -17.21 -10.21
N VAL A 65 -3.92 -17.13 -11.02
CA VAL A 65 -2.73 -16.32 -10.71
C VAL A 65 -3.11 -14.85 -10.62
N SER A 66 -3.91 -14.35 -11.56
CA SER A 66 -4.36 -12.96 -11.58
C SER A 66 -5.22 -12.62 -10.36
N PHE A 67 -6.15 -13.51 -9.99
CA PHE A 67 -7.01 -13.31 -8.82
C PHE A 67 -6.22 -13.30 -7.50
N LYS A 68 -5.27 -14.23 -7.32
CA LYS A 68 -4.40 -14.27 -6.14
C LYS A 68 -3.47 -13.05 -6.09
N SER A 69 -2.92 -12.63 -7.22
CA SER A 69 -2.11 -11.41 -7.33
C SER A 69 -2.90 -10.17 -6.93
N PHE A 70 -4.16 -10.07 -7.38
CA PHE A 70 -5.05 -8.98 -6.99
C PHE A 70 -5.32 -8.97 -5.47
N ALA A 71 -5.62 -10.13 -4.88
CA ALA A 71 -5.86 -10.25 -3.44
C ALA A 71 -4.63 -9.87 -2.61
N ILE A 72 -3.44 -10.35 -2.99
CA ILE A 72 -2.17 -9.99 -2.35
C ILE A 72 -1.90 -8.50 -2.51
N GLY A 73 -2.15 -7.96 -3.71
CA GLY A 73 -1.98 -6.54 -3.97
C GLY A 73 -2.84 -5.68 -3.05
N PHE A 74 -4.10 -6.08 -2.83
CA PHE A 74 -5.02 -5.42 -1.91
C PHE A 74 -4.53 -5.48 -0.46
N ILE A 75 -4.08 -6.65 0.00
CA ILE A 75 -3.52 -6.84 1.35
C ILE A 75 -2.28 -5.93 1.54
N CYS A 76 -1.37 -5.88 0.56
CA CYS A 76 -0.19 -5.03 0.62
C CYS A 76 -0.50 -3.54 0.72
N ILE A 77 -1.56 -3.07 0.03
CA ILE A 77 -2.03 -1.69 0.16
C ILE A 77 -2.49 -1.41 1.60
N LEU A 78 -3.32 -2.29 2.16
CA LEU A 78 -3.85 -2.14 3.52
C LEU A 78 -2.73 -2.13 4.57
N ILE A 79 -1.78 -3.07 4.46
CA ILE A 79 -0.62 -3.15 5.35
C ILE A 79 0.21 -1.87 5.25
N SER A 80 0.50 -1.43 4.03
CA SER A 80 1.29 -0.20 3.79
C SER A 80 0.58 1.00 4.39
N PHE A 81 -0.72 1.17 4.15
CA PHE A 81 -1.52 2.25 4.72
C PHE A 81 -1.47 2.25 6.26
N GLN A 82 -1.63 1.08 6.88
CA GLN A 82 -1.57 0.95 8.33
C GLN A 82 -0.18 1.26 8.89
N LEU A 83 0.89 0.77 8.25
CA LEU A 83 2.27 1.06 8.65
C LEU A 83 2.57 2.56 8.61
N LEU A 84 2.24 3.24 7.50
CA LEU A 84 2.44 4.69 7.40
C LEU A 84 1.68 5.44 8.50
N ASN A 85 0.40 5.11 8.70
CA ASN A 85 -0.41 5.73 9.75
C ASN A 85 0.18 5.50 11.15
N PHE A 86 0.66 4.30 11.43
CA PHE A 86 1.28 3.94 12.69
C PHE A 86 2.58 4.70 12.95
N PHE A 87 3.48 4.74 11.97
CA PHE A 87 4.74 5.47 12.08
C PHE A 87 4.52 6.97 12.30
N TRP A 88 3.53 7.56 11.64
CA TRP A 88 3.23 9.00 11.79
C TRP A 88 2.53 9.32 13.11
N ASN A 89 1.62 8.45 13.57
CA ASN A 89 1.01 8.59 14.89
C ASN A 89 2.05 8.48 16.02
N ARG A 90 3.06 7.61 15.88
CA ARG A 90 4.16 7.52 16.85
C ARG A 90 4.97 8.82 16.92
N LYS A 91 5.34 9.39 15.78
CA LYS A 91 6.08 10.67 15.73
C LYS A 91 5.31 11.82 16.38
N LYS A 92 3.99 11.88 16.21
CA LYS A 92 3.13 12.89 16.86
C LYS A 92 3.15 12.79 18.38
N LYS A 93 3.18 11.57 18.93
CA LYS A 93 3.25 11.33 20.39
C LYS A 93 4.62 11.70 20.98
N THR A 94 5.72 11.49 20.25
CA THR A 94 7.07 11.86 20.72
C THR A 94 7.23 13.38 20.82
N ASN A 95 6.87 14.13 19.77
CA ASN A 95 6.97 15.60 19.78
C ASN A 95 6.17 16.24 20.93
N LYS A 96 4.97 15.72 21.25
CA LYS A 96 4.17 16.26 22.37
C LYS A 96 4.88 16.11 23.71
N LYS A 97 5.53 14.96 23.95
CA LYS A 97 6.25 14.68 25.20
C LYS A 97 7.52 15.52 25.35
N GLU A 98 8.18 15.87 24.26
CA GLU A 98 9.37 16.73 24.30
C GLU A 98 9.00 18.19 24.62
N ILE A 99 7.92 18.71 24.03
CA ILE A 99 7.43 20.07 24.31
C ILE A 99 7.01 20.23 25.78
N GLU A 100 6.33 19.23 26.35
CA GLU A 100 5.94 19.22 27.78
C GLU A 100 7.15 19.16 28.73
N LYS A 101 8.32 18.68 28.28
CA LYS A 101 9.55 18.64 29.09
C LYS A 101 10.34 19.95 29.08
N ILE A 102 10.20 20.78 28.04
CA ILE A 102 10.89 22.08 27.94
C ILE A 102 10.14 23.18 28.72
N GLY A 103 8.82 23.03 28.89
CA GLY A 103 7.99 23.96 29.67
C GLY A 103 7.96 23.67 31.19
N LYS A 104 8.73 22.70 31.67
CA LYS A 104 8.96 22.40 33.09
C LYS A 104 10.37 22.85 33.48
#